data_AF-A0A420QMB0-F1
#
_entry.id   AF-A0A420QMB0-F1
#
_cell.length_a   1.000
_cell.length_b   1.000
_cell.length_c   1.000
_cell.angle_alpha   90.00
_cell.angle_beta   90.00
_cell.angle_gamma   90.00
#
_symmetry.space_group_name_H-M   'P 1'
#
loop_
_entity.id
_entity.type
_entity.pdbx_description
1 polymer ?
#
loop_
_entity_poly.entity_id
_entity_poly.type
_entity_poly.pdbx_seq_one_letter_code
_entity_poly.pdbx_strand_id
1 'polypeptide(L)'
;MEAAYLERSSYDYEIVKSISFRQLNPEALLNLRANGNVTFDIPEVLYDFDFPGHYMRRIKSVSLSVPCVVGPYTGLNATLRLLQHRDRVSSVAASGEDYAGDGMASGHFRTDIAPITSVAISLGIQDSGVFELNFKDDHFQPFKGAGAIGSWSQSSPRLFVLSTTPLSRTLFCMSGIQQLTEDLCSGMQPTKLSRLSVLGSKG
;
A
#
# COMPACT_ATOMS: atom_id res chain seq x y z
N MET A 1 29.13 8.14 2.95
CA MET A 1 27.83 7.78 2.32
C MET A 1 27.70 6.27 2.17
N GLU A 2 28.74 5.57 1.74
CA GLU A 2 28.75 4.10 1.61
C GLU A 2 28.63 3.35 2.96
N ALA A 3 29.26 3.84 4.03
CA ALA A 3 29.17 3.22 5.36
C ALA A 3 27.74 3.19 5.93
N ALA A 4 26.97 4.27 5.74
CA ALA A 4 25.58 4.37 6.20
C ALA A 4 24.61 3.45 5.43
N TYR A 5 24.96 3.06 4.20
CA TYR A 5 24.19 2.09 3.41
C TYR A 5 24.44 0.66 3.91
N LEU A 6 25.68 0.32 4.25
CA LEU A 6 26.05 -0.98 4.82
C LEU A 6 25.48 -1.15 6.24
N GLU A 7 25.44 -0.08 7.04
CA GLU A 7 24.85 -0.08 8.39
C GLU A 7 23.31 -0.25 8.39
N ARG A 8 22.63 0.06 7.29
CA ARG A 8 21.17 -0.07 7.13
C ARG A 8 20.71 -1.42 6.60
N SER A 9 21.60 -2.40 6.46
CA SER A 9 21.26 -3.74 5.99
C SER A 9 20.57 -4.57 7.09
N SER A 10 19.53 -4.04 7.72
CA SER A 10 18.53 -4.85 8.41
C SER A 10 17.65 -5.53 7.37
N TYR A 11 17.23 -6.77 7.64
CA TYR A 11 16.30 -7.49 6.78
C TYR A 11 14.90 -6.90 6.92
N ASP A 12 14.32 -6.46 5.81
CA ASP A 12 12.94 -6.01 5.78
C ASP A 12 12.00 -7.22 5.62
N TYR A 13 10.85 -7.20 6.31
CA TYR A 13 9.86 -8.27 6.16
C TYR A 13 9.04 -8.07 4.88
N GLU A 14 8.91 -9.14 4.10
CA GLU A 14 8.11 -9.18 2.88
C GLU A 14 6.78 -9.91 3.13
N ILE A 15 5.66 -9.19 3.02
CA ILE A 15 4.33 -9.74 3.28
C ILE A 15 3.50 -9.68 2.00
N VAL A 16 2.79 -10.77 1.69
CA VAL A 16 1.81 -10.82 0.60
C VAL A 16 0.41 -10.87 1.19
N LYS A 17 -0.42 -9.88 0.86
CA LYS A 17 -1.84 -9.86 1.25
C LYS A 17 -2.73 -9.78 0.02
N SER A 18 -3.69 -10.70 -0.08
CA SER A 18 -4.75 -10.72 -1.09
C SER A 18 -6.03 -10.09 -0.55
N ILE A 19 -6.49 -8.97 -1.11
CA ILE A 19 -7.71 -8.29 -0.67
C ILE A 19 -8.83 -8.50 -1.67
N SER A 20 -9.95 -9.11 -1.23
CA SER A 20 -11.12 -9.31 -2.09
C SER A 20 -12.10 -8.13 -2.08
N PHE A 21 -12.42 -7.61 -3.28
CA PHE A 21 -13.30 -6.44 -3.39
C PHE A 21 -14.71 -6.71 -2.85
N ARG A 22 -15.19 -7.96 -2.97
CA ARG A 22 -16.47 -8.38 -2.40
C ARG A 22 -16.51 -8.29 -0.87
N GLN A 23 -15.40 -8.61 -0.20
CA GLN A 23 -15.31 -8.50 1.26
C GLN A 23 -15.06 -7.05 1.68
N LEU A 24 -14.31 -6.28 0.89
CA LEU A 24 -14.00 -4.89 1.17
C LEU A 24 -15.24 -4.00 1.04
N ASN A 25 -15.87 -4.00 -0.14
CA ASN A 25 -17.03 -3.14 -0.40
C ASN A 25 -17.92 -3.77 -1.51
N PRO A 26 -19.00 -4.49 -1.14
CA PRO A 26 -19.88 -5.14 -2.11
C PRO A 26 -20.70 -4.14 -2.94
N GLU A 27 -21.00 -2.95 -2.41
CA GLU A 27 -21.74 -1.91 -3.14
C GLU A 27 -20.88 -1.31 -4.26
N ALA A 28 -19.62 -1.00 -3.95
CA ALA A 28 -18.65 -0.53 -4.92
C ALA A 28 -18.50 -1.51 -6.09
N LEU A 29 -18.56 -2.82 -5.83
CA LEU A 29 -18.55 -3.85 -6.86
C LEU A 29 -19.79 -3.81 -7.77
N LEU A 30 -20.97 -3.50 -7.23
CA LEU A 30 -22.18 -3.29 -8.04
C LEU A 30 -22.09 -2.03 -8.89
N ASN A 31 -21.53 -0.94 -8.33
CA ASN A 31 -21.31 0.31 -9.06
C ASN A 31 -20.30 0.14 -10.18
N LEU A 32 -19.21 -0.60 -9.94
CA LEU A 32 -18.24 -0.95 -10.97
C LEU A 32 -18.89 -1.70 -12.13
N ARG A 33 -19.84 -2.60 -11.83
CA ARG A 33 -20.63 -3.29 -12.87
C ARG A 33 -21.53 -2.31 -13.63
N ALA A 34 -22.30 -1.48 -12.94
CA ALA A 34 -23.24 -0.58 -13.60
C ALA A 34 -22.56 0.51 -14.46
N ASN A 35 -21.47 1.09 -13.94
CA ASN A 35 -20.87 2.32 -14.45
C ASN A 35 -19.51 2.08 -15.15
N GLY A 36 -18.82 0.98 -14.86
CA GLY A 36 -17.48 0.70 -15.38
C GLY A 36 -16.36 1.43 -14.63
N ASN A 37 -16.66 2.25 -13.63
CA ASN A 37 -15.66 2.89 -12.78
C ASN A 37 -16.04 2.78 -11.30
N VAL A 38 -15.03 2.81 -10.43
CA VAL A 38 -15.24 2.81 -8.99
C VAL A 38 -14.04 3.39 -8.26
N THR A 39 -14.30 3.98 -7.10
CA THR A 39 -13.29 4.38 -6.12
C THR A 39 -13.49 3.59 -4.83
N PHE A 40 -12.40 3.19 -4.20
CA PHE A 40 -12.44 2.43 -2.96
C PHE A 40 -11.22 2.68 -2.09
N ASP A 41 -11.40 2.51 -0.79
CA ASP A 41 -10.36 2.73 0.19
C ASP A 41 -9.93 1.41 0.82
N ILE A 42 -8.62 1.24 0.98
CA ILE A 42 -8.06 0.14 1.75
C ILE A 42 -7.66 0.68 3.12
N PRO A 43 -8.41 0.35 4.19
CA PRO A 43 -8.11 0.81 5.54
C PRO A 43 -6.92 0.04 6.13
N GLU A 44 -6.24 0.68 7.09
CA GLU A 44 -5.12 0.09 7.82
C GLU A 44 -5.49 -1.19 8.56
N VAL A 45 -6.70 -1.19 9.15
CA VAL A 45 -7.23 -2.27 9.98
C VAL A 45 -7.14 -3.63 9.28
N LEU A 46 -7.29 -3.67 7.96
CA LEU A 46 -7.13 -4.92 7.21
C LEU A 46 -5.74 -5.52 7.38
N TYR A 47 -4.68 -4.71 7.37
CA TYR A 47 -3.31 -5.18 7.53
C TYR A 47 -3.02 -5.57 8.99
N ASP A 48 -3.61 -4.87 9.97
CA ASP A 48 -3.43 -5.21 11.39
C ASP A 48 -4.11 -6.50 11.80
N PHE A 49 -5.22 -6.88 11.13
CA PHE A 49 -5.86 -8.17 11.34
C PHE A 49 -4.95 -9.36 11.04
N ASP A 50 -4.06 -9.24 10.05
CA ASP A 50 -3.12 -10.31 9.70
C ASP A 50 -1.89 -10.26 10.61
N PHE A 51 -1.33 -9.07 10.80
CA PHE A 51 -0.09 -8.86 11.55
C PHE A 51 -0.17 -7.60 12.42
N PRO A 52 -0.63 -7.72 13.68
CA PRO A 52 -0.78 -6.58 14.58
C PRO A 52 0.59 -6.00 14.97
N GLY A 53 0.67 -4.68 15.10
CA GLY A 53 1.86 -3.98 15.61
C GLY A 53 2.91 -3.62 14.57
N HIS A 54 2.74 -4.01 13.31
CA HIS A 54 3.59 -3.53 12.23
C HIS A 54 3.26 -2.09 11.83
N TYR A 55 4.31 -1.29 11.67
CA TYR A 55 4.27 0.11 11.22
C TYR A 55 5.15 0.30 9.99
N MET A 56 5.08 1.45 9.32
CA MET A 56 5.83 1.78 8.09
C MET A 56 5.67 0.74 6.96
N ARG A 57 4.43 0.26 6.78
CA ARG A 57 4.08 -0.66 5.69
C ARG A 57 4.12 0.07 4.35
N ARG A 58 5.05 -0.31 3.48
CA ARG A 58 5.17 0.21 2.11
C ARG A 58 4.88 -0.85 1.07
N ILE A 59 4.29 -0.43 -0.04
CA ILE A 59 4.00 -1.26 -1.21
C ILE A 59 5.29 -1.42 -2.04
N LYS A 60 5.61 -2.66 -2.41
CA LYS A 60 6.69 -3.03 -3.32
C LYS A 60 6.17 -3.30 -4.73
N SER A 61 5.03 -3.97 -4.84
CA SER A 61 4.29 -4.16 -6.09
C SER A 61 2.82 -4.45 -5.79
N VAL A 62 1.96 -4.19 -6.77
CA VAL A 62 0.54 -4.55 -6.74
C VAL A 62 0.23 -5.34 -8.00
N SER A 63 -0.46 -6.47 -7.84
CA SER A 63 -1.05 -7.20 -8.97
C SER A 63 -2.55 -7.26 -8.82
N LEU A 64 -3.26 -7.25 -9.94
CA LEU A 64 -4.72 -7.33 -10.01
C LEU A 64 -5.12 -8.59 -10.76
N SER A 65 -6.04 -9.35 -10.16
CA SER A 65 -6.67 -10.52 -10.77
C SER A 65 -8.18 -10.31 -10.87
N VAL A 66 -8.77 -10.52 -12.03
CA VAL A 66 -10.21 -10.51 -12.28
C VAL A 66 -10.62 -11.88 -12.83
N PRO A 67 -11.33 -12.70 -12.04
CA PRO A 67 -11.83 -13.97 -12.55
C PRO A 67 -13.03 -13.71 -13.46
N CYS A 68 -12.81 -13.80 -14.76
CA CYS A 68 -13.85 -13.68 -15.77
C CYS A 68 -13.61 -14.68 -16.90
N VAL A 69 -14.70 -15.10 -17.55
CA VAL A 69 -14.61 -15.91 -18.76
C VAL A 69 -14.48 -14.95 -19.94
N VAL A 70 -13.28 -14.86 -20.51
CA VAL A 70 -13.01 -14.15 -21.77
C VAL A 70 -12.95 -15.11 -22.93
N GLY A 71 -13.37 -14.63 -24.11
CA GLY A 71 -13.18 -15.37 -25.35
C GLY A 71 -11.69 -15.51 -25.71
N PRO A 72 -11.33 -16.47 -26.57
CA PRO A 72 -9.96 -16.61 -27.04
C PRO A 72 -9.48 -15.29 -27.67
N TYR A 73 -8.22 -14.93 -27.41
CA TYR A 73 -7.57 -13.69 -27.90
C TYR A 73 -8.19 -12.37 -27.43
N THR A 74 -9.12 -12.40 -26.47
CA THR A 74 -9.72 -11.18 -25.89
C THR A 74 -9.11 -10.90 -24.52
N GLY A 75 -8.39 -9.78 -24.43
CA GLY A 75 -7.82 -9.30 -23.17
C GLY A 75 -8.83 -8.56 -22.29
N LEU A 76 -8.41 -8.32 -21.06
CA LEU A 76 -9.12 -7.57 -20.04
C LEU A 76 -8.53 -6.18 -19.95
N ASN A 77 -9.23 -5.17 -20.47
CA ASN A 77 -8.74 -3.80 -20.44
C ASN A 77 -9.21 -3.11 -19.16
N ALA A 78 -8.31 -2.81 -18.22
CA ALA A 78 -8.65 -2.02 -17.04
C ALA A 78 -7.52 -1.06 -16.68
N THR A 79 -7.83 -0.01 -15.94
CA THR A 79 -6.85 0.92 -15.40
C THR A 79 -7.00 0.97 -13.89
N LEU A 80 -5.92 0.72 -13.18
CA LEU A 80 -5.84 0.86 -11.73
C LEU A 80 -5.00 2.09 -11.39
N ARG A 81 -5.51 2.95 -10.52
CA ARG A 81 -4.86 4.19 -10.12
C ARG A 81 -4.88 4.34 -8.60
N LEU A 82 -3.76 4.74 -8.04
CA LEU A 82 -3.62 5.18 -6.66
C LEU A 82 -3.90 6.68 -6.59
N LEU A 83 -4.97 7.08 -5.90
CA LEU A 83 -5.36 8.48 -5.74
C LEU A 83 -4.62 9.12 -4.57
N GLN A 84 -4.63 8.46 -3.43
CA GLN A 84 -4.01 8.91 -2.19
C GLN A 84 -3.43 7.72 -1.46
N HIS A 85 -2.34 7.94 -0.74
CA HIS A 85 -1.75 6.92 0.10
C HIS A 85 -1.11 7.51 1.34
N ARG A 86 -0.97 6.68 2.36
CA ARG A 86 -0.30 7.01 3.60
C ARG A 86 0.23 5.75 4.28
N ASP A 87 1.29 5.92 5.05
CA ASP A 87 1.87 4.90 5.91
C ASP A 87 1.87 5.38 7.36
N ARG A 88 1.81 4.43 8.29
CA ARG A 88 1.84 4.70 9.71
C ARG A 88 3.29 4.83 10.18
N VAL A 89 3.60 5.90 10.89
CA VAL A 89 4.95 6.16 11.40
C VAL A 89 5.15 5.61 12.81
N SER A 90 4.10 5.58 13.64
CA SER A 90 4.19 5.16 15.04
C SER A 90 3.77 3.72 15.26
N SER A 91 4.57 2.93 16.01
CA SER A 91 4.27 1.54 16.40
C SER A 91 3.15 1.38 17.43
N VAL A 92 2.76 2.46 18.12
CA VAL A 92 1.74 2.42 19.17
C VAL A 92 0.35 2.62 18.55
N ALA A 93 -0.46 1.55 18.56
CA ALA A 93 -1.90 1.58 18.36
C ALA A 93 -2.58 1.41 19.72
N ALA A 94 -2.71 2.50 20.46
CA ALA A 94 -3.20 2.43 21.84
C ALA A 94 -4.73 2.43 21.91
N SER A 95 -5.43 2.99 20.91
CA SER A 95 -6.89 3.09 20.91
C SER A 95 -7.50 2.94 19.51
N GLY A 96 -8.80 2.63 19.45
CA GLY A 96 -9.56 2.58 18.20
C GLY A 96 -9.66 3.93 17.48
N GLU A 97 -9.37 5.03 18.18
CA GLU A 97 -9.37 6.40 17.66
C GLU A 97 -8.15 6.67 16.76
N ASP A 98 -7.05 5.92 16.95
CA ASP A 98 -5.85 6.00 16.10
C ASP A 98 -6.16 5.61 14.64
N TYR A 99 -7.18 4.76 14.43
CA TYR A 99 -7.66 4.37 13.10
C TYR A 99 -8.69 5.34 12.50
N ALA A 100 -9.33 6.16 13.35
CA ALA A 100 -10.42 7.05 12.96
C ALA A 100 -10.00 8.51 12.75
N GLY A 101 -8.80 8.88 13.21
CA GLY A 101 -8.30 10.25 13.18
C GLY A 101 -8.04 10.79 11.78
N ASP A 102 -8.31 12.08 11.60
CA ASP A 102 -8.02 12.89 10.42
C ASP A 102 -6.48 12.98 10.23
N GLY A 103 -5.93 11.94 9.59
CA GLY A 103 -4.59 11.40 9.84
C GLY A 103 -3.38 12.28 9.51
N MET A 104 -3.54 13.48 8.95
CA MET A 104 -2.41 14.37 8.70
C MET A 104 -2.12 15.31 9.88
N ALA A 105 -3.13 15.68 10.67
CA ALA A 105 -2.96 16.65 11.76
C ALA A 105 -2.32 16.04 13.01
N SER A 106 -2.45 14.73 13.19
CA SER A 106 -1.98 14.00 14.38
C SER A 106 -0.53 13.52 14.27
N GLY A 107 0.12 13.66 13.11
CA GLY A 107 1.53 13.28 12.90
C GLY A 107 1.81 11.77 12.91
N HIS A 108 0.78 10.93 13.05
CA HIS A 108 0.90 9.47 13.06
C HIS A 108 1.01 8.85 11.67
N PHE A 109 0.57 9.58 10.64
CA PHE A 109 0.66 9.15 9.25
C PHE A 109 1.60 10.03 8.45
N ARG A 110 2.33 9.39 7.53
CA ARG A 110 3.18 10.05 6.55
C ARG A 110 2.69 9.66 5.16
N THR A 111 3.07 10.49 4.18
CA THR A 111 2.86 10.20 2.76
C THR A 111 4.19 10.42 2.06
N ASP A 112 4.66 9.38 1.38
CA ASP A 112 5.87 9.44 0.56
C ASP A 112 5.50 9.76 -0.90
N ILE A 113 6.51 9.99 -1.76
CA ILE A 113 6.28 10.25 -3.18
C ILE A 113 6.33 8.90 -3.92
N ALA A 114 5.21 8.50 -4.52
CA ALA A 114 5.13 7.34 -5.40
C ALA A 114 5.36 7.78 -6.86
N PRO A 115 6.43 7.30 -7.55
CA PRO A 115 6.77 7.76 -8.89
C PRO A 115 5.71 7.39 -9.94
N ILE A 116 5.13 6.20 -9.81
CA ILE A 116 4.15 5.64 -10.73
C ILE A 116 2.88 5.31 -9.94
N THR A 117 1.79 6.01 -10.21
CA THR A 117 0.52 5.91 -9.48
C THR A 117 -0.61 5.33 -10.33
N SER A 118 -0.33 4.84 -11.53
CA SER A 118 -1.34 4.21 -12.38
C SER A 118 -0.76 3.13 -13.27
N VAL A 119 -1.52 2.07 -13.49
CA VAL A 119 -1.16 0.96 -14.39
C VAL A 119 -2.34 0.57 -15.27
N ALA A 120 -2.03 0.09 -16.48
CA ALA A 120 -3.00 -0.55 -17.36
C ALA A 120 -2.89 -2.07 -17.22
N ILE A 121 -4.03 -2.74 -17.12
CA ILE A 121 -4.17 -4.19 -17.02
C ILE A 121 -4.69 -4.68 -18.37
N SER A 122 -4.18 -5.83 -18.80
CA SER A 122 -4.49 -6.45 -20.10
C SER A 122 -4.77 -7.96 -20.01
N LEU A 123 -4.14 -8.66 -19.07
CA LEU A 123 -4.26 -10.12 -18.90
C LEU A 123 -5.36 -10.48 -17.89
N GLY A 124 -5.46 -9.69 -16.82
CA GLY A 124 -6.46 -9.87 -15.77
C GLY A 124 -6.23 -11.05 -14.83
N ILE A 125 -5.09 -11.74 -14.88
CA ILE A 125 -4.70 -12.74 -13.87
C ILE A 125 -3.32 -12.35 -13.36
N GLN A 126 -3.23 -12.00 -12.08
CA GLN A 126 -2.01 -11.52 -11.40
C GLN A 126 -1.25 -10.47 -12.24
N ASP A 127 -1.99 -9.56 -12.86
CA ASP A 127 -1.44 -8.57 -13.77
C ASP A 127 -1.02 -7.33 -12.98
N SER A 128 0.26 -6.96 -13.08
CA SER A 128 0.84 -5.80 -12.42
C SER A 128 0.97 -4.58 -13.35
N GLY A 129 0.56 -4.73 -14.61
CA GLY A 129 0.67 -3.71 -15.65
C GLY A 129 2.10 -3.50 -16.17
N VAL A 130 3.00 -4.42 -15.86
CA VAL A 130 4.32 -4.55 -16.49
C VAL A 130 4.43 -5.92 -17.17
N PHE A 131 5.23 -6.01 -18.24
CA PHE A 131 5.43 -7.27 -18.96
C PHE A 131 6.13 -8.32 -18.11
N GLU A 132 7.14 -7.91 -17.33
CA GLU A 132 7.90 -8.77 -16.42
C GLU A 132 8.16 -8.02 -15.11
N LEU A 133 7.79 -8.63 -13.99
CA LEU A 133 8.07 -8.10 -12.65
C LEU A 133 9.50 -8.46 -12.24
N ASN A 134 10.42 -7.51 -12.39
CA ASN A 134 11.82 -7.69 -11.98
C ASN A 134 12.20 -6.73 -10.86
N PHE A 135 12.48 -7.27 -9.67
CA PHE A 135 12.89 -6.49 -8.49
C PHE A 135 14.38 -6.15 -8.45
N LYS A 136 15.19 -6.75 -9.32
CA LYS A 136 16.63 -6.48 -9.42
C LYS A 136 16.95 -5.37 -10.42
N ASP A 137 15.94 -4.93 -11.17
CA ASP A 137 16.07 -3.86 -12.13
C ASP A 137 16.10 -2.49 -11.42
N ASP A 138 16.85 -1.55 -11.99
CA ASP A 138 17.03 -0.20 -11.47
C ASP A 138 15.79 0.68 -11.71
N HIS A 139 14.85 0.22 -12.54
CA HIS A 139 13.60 0.92 -12.81
C HIS A 139 12.64 0.88 -11.61
N PHE A 140 11.89 1.97 -11.43
CA PHE A 140 10.83 2.01 -10.44
C PHE A 140 9.66 1.14 -10.87
N GLN A 141 9.29 0.20 -10.00
CA GLN A 141 8.08 -0.59 -10.18
C GLN A 141 6.83 0.25 -9.88
N PRO A 142 5.69 -0.04 -10.51
CA PRO A 142 4.45 0.66 -10.21
C PRO A 142 4.09 0.60 -8.72
N PHE A 143 3.65 1.75 -8.18
CA PHE A 143 3.27 1.91 -6.76
C PHE A 143 4.37 1.63 -5.74
N LYS A 144 5.62 1.40 -6.17
CA LYS A 144 6.75 1.15 -5.28
C LYS A 144 6.97 2.34 -4.35
N GLY A 145 7.10 2.05 -3.05
CA GLY A 145 7.33 3.04 -2.01
C GLY A 145 6.07 3.76 -1.52
N ALA A 146 4.91 3.54 -2.15
CA ALA A 146 3.65 4.07 -1.64
C ALA A 146 3.28 3.39 -0.31
N GLY A 147 2.68 4.14 0.61
CA GLY A 147 2.11 3.61 1.84
C GLY A 147 0.98 2.60 1.59
N ALA A 148 0.84 1.63 2.50
CA ALA A 148 -0.13 0.54 2.38
C ALA A 148 -1.60 0.98 2.44
N ILE A 149 -1.89 2.07 3.16
CA ILE A 149 -3.23 2.65 3.28
C ILE A 149 -3.42 3.56 2.09
N GLY A 150 -4.51 3.40 1.36
CA GLY A 150 -4.72 4.26 0.20
C GLY A 150 -6.11 4.19 -0.39
N SER A 151 -6.43 5.26 -1.10
CA SER A 151 -7.62 5.42 -1.93
C SER A 151 -7.26 5.06 -3.36
N TRP A 152 -7.99 4.11 -3.93
CA TRP A 152 -7.77 3.56 -5.25
C TRP A 152 -8.95 3.89 -6.16
N SER A 153 -8.66 4.07 -7.44
CA SER A 153 -9.65 4.16 -8.49
C SER A 153 -9.39 3.07 -9.52
N GLN A 154 -10.45 2.37 -9.91
CA GLN A 154 -10.42 1.43 -11.00
C GLN A 154 -11.40 1.90 -12.08
N SER A 155 -10.94 1.86 -13.33
CA SER A 155 -11.76 2.11 -14.51
C SER A 155 -11.66 0.94 -15.48
N SER A 156 -12.78 0.55 -16.07
CA SER A 156 -12.92 -0.52 -17.05
C SER A 156 -13.94 -0.07 -18.11
N PRO A 157 -13.73 -0.39 -19.40
CA PRO A 157 -14.75 -0.13 -20.41
C PRO A 157 -16.01 -0.94 -20.09
N ARG A 158 -17.16 -0.28 -20.26
CA ARG A 158 -18.49 -0.80 -19.88
C ARG A 158 -18.86 -2.12 -20.56
N LEU A 159 -18.26 -2.41 -21.72
CA LEU A 159 -18.58 -3.57 -22.54
C LEU A 159 -18.27 -4.92 -21.85
N PHE A 160 -17.37 -4.92 -20.87
CA PHE A 160 -16.92 -6.16 -20.22
C PHE A 160 -17.88 -6.71 -19.16
N VAL A 161 -18.81 -5.89 -18.67
CA VAL A 161 -19.64 -6.24 -17.50
C VAL A 161 -20.75 -7.25 -17.82
N LEU A 162 -21.09 -7.45 -19.10
CA LEU A 162 -22.23 -8.29 -19.50
C LEU A 162 -21.93 -9.81 -19.58
N SER A 163 -20.79 -10.28 -19.07
CA SER A 163 -20.54 -11.73 -18.94
C SER A 163 -21.36 -12.31 -17.79
N THR A 164 -22.56 -12.76 -18.14
CA THR A 164 -23.68 -13.28 -17.32
C THR A 164 -23.40 -14.63 -16.65
N THR A 165 -22.32 -14.78 -15.87
CA THR A 165 -22.22 -15.92 -14.95
C THR A 165 -22.73 -15.54 -13.55
N PRO A 166 -23.84 -16.13 -13.06
CA PRO A 166 -24.37 -15.83 -11.73
C PRO A 166 -23.46 -16.30 -10.58
N LEU A 167 -22.37 -17.00 -10.90
CA LEU A 167 -21.45 -17.62 -9.95
C LEU A 167 -20.03 -17.02 -9.95
N SER A 168 -19.71 -16.04 -10.80
CA SER A 168 -18.37 -15.43 -10.75
C SER A 168 -18.25 -14.48 -9.55
N ARG A 169 -17.85 -15.09 -8.43
CA ARG A 169 -17.13 -14.46 -7.33
C ARG A 169 -15.97 -13.69 -7.93
N THR A 170 -16.14 -12.39 -8.14
CA THR A 170 -15.03 -11.52 -8.53
C THR A 170 -14.10 -11.40 -7.32
N LEU A 171 -13.22 -12.40 -7.17
CA LEU A 171 -12.03 -12.34 -6.35
C LEU A 171 -11.08 -11.39 -7.07
N PHE A 172 -11.36 -10.10 -6.96
CA PHE A 172 -10.31 -9.11 -7.11
C PHE A 172 -9.27 -9.45 -6.06
N CYS A 173 -8.09 -9.87 -6.45
CA CYS A 173 -7.00 -10.04 -5.51
C CYS A 173 -6.04 -8.90 -5.82
N MET A 174 -6.04 -7.86 -4.99
CA MET A 174 -4.87 -6.99 -4.91
C MET A 174 -3.86 -7.74 -4.07
N SER A 175 -2.84 -8.31 -4.70
CA SER A 175 -1.69 -8.86 -3.97
C SER A 175 -0.63 -7.78 -3.87
N GLY A 176 -0.51 -7.17 -2.70
CA GLY A 176 0.59 -6.27 -2.40
C GLY A 176 1.75 -7.07 -1.82
N ILE A 177 2.94 -7.02 -2.42
CA ILE A 177 4.16 -7.32 -1.65
C ILE A 177 4.45 -6.07 -0.85
N GLN A 178 4.52 -6.18 0.47
CA GLN A 178 4.85 -5.06 1.35
C GLN A 178 6.26 -5.23 1.88
N GLN A 179 7.02 -4.14 1.94
CA GLN A 179 8.34 -4.09 2.58
C GLN A 179 8.18 -3.31 3.89
N LEU A 180 8.41 -3.99 5.02
CA LEU A 180 8.49 -3.39 6.34
C LEU A 180 9.95 -3.00 6.59
N THR A 181 10.25 -1.71 6.50
CA THR A 181 11.52 -1.22 7.01
C THR A 181 11.34 -0.99 8.50
N GLU A 182 11.91 -1.87 9.33
CA GLU A 182 12.11 -1.57 10.75
C GLU A 182 13.17 -0.47 10.83
N ASP A 183 12.75 0.80 10.64
CA ASP A 183 13.56 1.93 11.07
C ASP A 183 13.66 1.80 12.60
N LEU A 184 14.77 1.24 13.07
CA LEU A 184 15.28 1.37 14.43
C LEU A 184 15.61 2.86 14.68
N CYS A 185 14.58 3.71 14.75
CA CYS A 185 14.64 4.98 15.44
C CYS A 185 14.36 4.77 16.94
N SER A 186 15.02 3.78 17.55
CA SER A 186 15.24 3.73 19.00
C SER A 186 16.74 3.77 19.26
N GLY A 187 17.36 4.94 19.06
CA GLY A 187 18.81 5.03 19.18
C GLY A 187 19.44 6.41 19.11
N MET A 188 18.69 7.50 19.25
CA MET A 188 19.31 8.79 19.58
C MET A 188 18.40 9.62 20.47
N GLN A 189 18.31 9.21 21.73
CA GLN A 189 17.99 10.14 22.81
C GLN A 189 19.05 11.25 22.76
N PRO A 190 18.71 12.56 22.69
CA PRO A 190 19.67 13.60 22.96
C PRO A 190 20.07 13.48 24.43
N THR A 191 21.26 12.94 24.67
CA THR A 191 21.89 12.87 25.98
C THR A 191 21.93 14.26 26.58
N LYS A 192 21.17 14.42 27.67
CA LYS A 192 21.34 15.40 28.76
C LYS A 192 22.28 16.57 28.46
N LEU A 193 21.71 17.68 28.01
CA LEU A 193 22.24 19.01 28.32
C LEU A 193 21.95 19.32 29.80
N SER A 194 22.60 18.59 30.70
CA SER A 194 22.63 18.94 32.13
C SER A 194 23.75 19.94 32.37
N ARG A 195 23.40 21.22 32.28
CA ARG A 195 23.69 22.24 33.30
C ARG A 195 25.04 22.07 34.02
N LEU A 196 26.15 22.47 33.39
CA LEU A 196 27.33 22.91 34.14
C LEU A 196 27.11 24.36 34.56
N SER A 197 26.50 24.53 35.74
CA SER A 197 26.52 25.77 36.48
C SER A 197 27.95 26.09 36.91
N VAL A 198 28.43 27.23 36.41
CA VAL A 198 29.40 28.17 36.99
C VAL A 198 29.73 27.88 38.46
N LEU A 199 30.98 27.52 38.74
CA LEU A 199 31.62 27.67 40.05
C LEU A 199 33.14 27.76 39.85
N GLY A 200 33.73 28.90 40.24
CA GLY A 200 35.16 29.00 40.55
C GLY A 200 35.93 30.10 39.81
N SER A 201 35.98 31.30 40.39
CA SER A 201 37.23 32.08 40.57
C SER A 201 36.95 33.44 41.21
N LYS A 202 36.88 33.48 42.54
CA LYS A 202 37.34 34.62 43.35
C LYS A 202 37.95 34.06 44.63
N GLY A 203 39.23 34.34 44.83
CA GLY A 203 40.08 33.95 45.94
C GLY A 203 41.48 34.38 45.60
#